data_AF-A0A842P5Z0-F1
#
_entry.id   AF-A0A842P5Z0-F1
#
_cell.length_a   1.000
_cell.length_b   1.000
_cell.length_c   1.000
_cell.angle_alpha   90.00
_cell.angle_beta   90.00
_cell.angle_gamma   90.00
#
_symmetry.space_group_name_H-M   'P 1'
#
loop_
_entity.id
_entity.type
_entity.pdbx_description
1 polymer ?
#
loop_
_entity_poly.entity_id
_entity_poly.type
_entity_poly.pdbx_seq_one_letter_code
_entity_poly.pdbx_strand_id
1 'polypeptide(L)'
;LSEFTYDRLVAVVSISSDKKITEMIGEIAQVADHFVITSHRVMGRAAKSLRIAAEVEKHSKTHEVVGDVRAAVTRAIELAGEEGMVIVVGSVFLVGEAREIWHEPSNPFSHLEY
;
A
#
# COMPACT_ATOMS: atom_id res chain seq x y z
N LEU A 1 15.48 -5.46 4.46
CA LEU A 1 14.74 -5.71 5.72
C LEU A 1 15.62 -6.24 6.84
N SER A 2 16.78 -6.86 6.55
CA SER A 2 17.71 -7.38 7.55
C SER A 2 18.27 -6.35 8.55
N GLU A 3 18.23 -5.05 8.20
CA GLU A 3 18.66 -3.95 9.06
C GLU A 3 17.57 -3.44 10.02
N PHE A 4 16.34 -3.98 9.94
CA PHE A 4 15.20 -3.55 10.76
C PHE A 4 14.74 -4.69 11.66
N THR A 5 14.38 -4.36 12.91
CA THR A 5 13.74 -5.27 13.85
C THR A 5 12.26 -4.91 13.95
N TYR A 6 11.39 -5.90 13.79
CA TYR A 6 9.93 -5.73 13.88
C TYR A 6 9.27 -7.08 14.14
N ASP A 7 8.15 -7.08 14.86
CA ASP A 7 7.37 -8.30 15.16
C ASP A 7 6.39 -8.68 14.05
N ARG A 8 6.00 -7.69 13.24
CA ARG A 8 5.04 -7.84 12.14
C ARG A 8 5.30 -6.79 11.06
N LEU A 9 5.19 -7.18 9.79
CA LEU A 9 5.19 -6.27 8.65
C LEU A 9 3.81 -6.17 7.99
N VAL A 10 3.23 -4.98 8.00
CA VAL A 10 1.99 -4.65 7.29
C VAL A 10 2.30 -3.86 6.01
N ALA A 11 1.91 -4.39 4.86
CA ALA A 11 2.12 -3.75 3.57
C ALA A 11 0.88 -2.97 3.13
N VAL A 12 1.00 -1.65 2.99
CA VAL A 12 0.02 -0.81 2.29
C VAL A 12 0.32 -0.86 0.80
N VAL A 13 -0.63 -1.36 0.00
CA VAL A 13 -0.40 -1.58 -1.43
C VAL A 13 -1.47 -0.96 -2.32
N SER A 14 -0.98 -0.36 -3.39
CA SER A 14 -1.75 0.04 -4.57
C SER A 14 -0.81 -0.05 -5.75
N ILE A 15 -1.24 -0.71 -6.83
CA ILE A 15 -0.40 -1.00 -8.00
C ILE A 15 -1.11 -0.46 -9.25
N SER A 16 -0.35 0.17 -10.16
CA SER A 16 -0.92 0.60 -11.44
C SER A 16 -1.33 -0.61 -12.31
N SER A 17 -2.45 -0.48 -13.04
CA SER A 17 -3.10 -1.56 -13.80
C SER A 17 -2.24 -2.14 -14.93
N ASP A 18 -1.25 -1.37 -15.39
CA ASP A 18 -0.28 -1.75 -16.43
C ASP A 18 0.93 -2.54 -15.90
N LYS A 19 1.00 -2.79 -14.59
CA LYS A 19 2.15 -3.47 -13.96
C LYS A 19 1.97 -4.98 -13.84
N LYS A 20 3.10 -5.62 -13.55
CA LYS A 20 3.26 -7.05 -13.24
C LYS A 20 2.74 -7.37 -11.84
N ILE A 21 1.42 -7.29 -11.64
CA ILE A 21 0.78 -7.38 -10.31
C ILE A 21 1.10 -8.71 -9.62
N THR A 22 1.01 -9.83 -10.33
CA THR A 22 1.29 -11.17 -9.76
C THR A 22 2.72 -11.26 -9.24
N GLU A 23 3.71 -10.86 -10.03
CA GLU A 23 5.12 -10.91 -9.61
C GLU A 23 5.40 -9.94 -8.46
N MET A 24 4.87 -8.72 -8.52
CA MET A 24 5.05 -7.73 -7.45
C MET A 24 4.46 -8.19 -6.13
N ILE A 25 3.25 -8.75 -6.13
CA ILE A 25 2.64 -9.29 -4.91
C ILE A 25 3.40 -10.51 -4.42
N GLY A 26 3.89 -11.36 -5.31
CA GLY A 26 4.74 -12.50 -4.95
C GLY A 26 5.98 -12.09 -4.16
N GLU A 27 6.70 -11.06 -4.62
CA GLU A 27 7.88 -10.53 -3.91
C GLU A 27 7.51 -9.90 -2.56
N ILE A 28 6.44 -9.10 -2.49
CA ILE A 28 6.02 -8.45 -1.24
C ILE A 28 5.54 -9.49 -0.22
N ALA A 29 4.85 -10.54 -0.67
CA ALA A 29 4.33 -11.60 0.19
C ALA A 29 5.43 -12.46 0.83
N GLN A 30 6.66 -12.46 0.30
CA GLN A 30 7.79 -13.14 0.95
C GLN A 30 8.12 -12.55 2.32
N VAL A 31 7.77 -11.29 2.56
CA VAL A 31 8.19 -10.54 3.75
C VAL A 31 7.03 -9.94 4.54
N ALA A 32 5.91 -9.59 3.89
CA ALA A 32 4.75 -9.00 4.55
C ALA A 32 3.87 -10.08 5.21
N ASP A 33 3.35 -9.78 6.41
CA ASP A 33 2.43 -10.65 7.16
C ASP A 33 0.96 -10.34 6.83
N HIS A 34 0.66 -9.07 6.56
CA HIS A 34 -0.67 -8.57 6.25
C HIS A 34 -0.63 -7.50 5.15
N PHE A 35 -1.68 -7.42 4.35
CA PHE A 35 -1.82 -6.42 3.29
C PHE A 35 -3.03 -5.50 3.54
N VAL A 36 -2.79 -4.20 3.54
CA VAL A 36 -3.84 -3.19 3.43
C VAL A 36 -3.88 -2.69 1.99
N ILE A 37 -4.90 -3.09 1.25
CA ILE A 37 -5.01 -2.83 -0.19
C ILE A 37 -5.86 -1.58 -0.39
N THR A 38 -5.36 -0.64 -1.18
CA THR A 38 -6.06 0.63 -1.50
C THR A 38 -5.86 1.05 -2.95
N SER A 39 -6.48 2.16 -3.35
CA SER A 39 -6.33 2.77 -4.67
C SER A 39 -5.70 4.15 -4.54
N HIS A 40 -4.57 4.35 -5.21
CA HIS A 40 -4.07 5.71 -5.47
C HIS A 40 -5.04 6.46 -6.38
N ARG A 41 -5.02 7.80 -6.29
CA ARG A 41 -6.03 8.71 -6.87
C ARG A 41 -5.93 8.92 -8.37
N VAL A 42 -4.83 8.53 -9.01
CA VAL A 42 -4.67 8.74 -10.46
C VAL A 42 -5.70 7.95 -11.25
N MET A 43 -6.66 8.67 -11.82
CA MET A 43 -7.83 8.12 -12.47
C MET A 43 -7.47 7.15 -13.61
N GLY A 44 -8.10 5.97 -13.61
CA GLY A 44 -7.90 4.94 -14.63
C GLY A 44 -6.55 4.22 -14.60
N ARG A 45 -5.62 4.63 -13.73
CA ARG A 45 -4.27 4.04 -13.63
C ARG A 45 -4.18 3.00 -12.53
N ALA A 46 -4.95 3.09 -11.45
CA ALA A 46 -4.93 2.08 -10.39
C ALA A 46 -5.57 0.76 -10.82
N ALA A 47 -4.95 -0.36 -10.45
CA ALA A 47 -5.57 -1.67 -10.57
C ALA A 47 -6.76 -1.78 -9.59
N LYS A 48 -7.76 -2.58 -9.96
CA LYS A 48 -8.87 -2.89 -9.05
C LYS A 48 -8.32 -3.57 -7.79
N SER A 49 -8.68 -3.08 -6.59
CA SER A 49 -8.23 -3.65 -5.32
C SER A 49 -8.51 -5.15 -5.20
N LEU A 50 -9.66 -5.60 -5.72
CA LEU A 50 -10.02 -7.03 -5.74
C LEU A 50 -9.07 -7.89 -6.59
N ARG A 51 -8.46 -7.33 -7.64
CA ARG A 51 -7.43 -8.05 -8.41
C ARG A 51 -6.18 -8.24 -7.57
N ILE A 52 -5.78 -7.22 -6.81
CA ILE A 52 -4.63 -7.31 -5.92
C ILE A 52 -4.92 -8.32 -4.80
N ALA A 53 -6.11 -8.26 -4.19
CA ALA A 53 -6.56 -9.18 -3.15
C ALA A 53 -6.48 -10.64 -3.61
N ALA A 54 -6.98 -10.95 -4.81
CA ALA A 54 -6.90 -12.29 -5.38
C ALA A 54 -5.46 -12.79 -5.57
N GLU A 55 -4.50 -11.92 -5.88
CA GLU A 55 -3.08 -12.31 -5.91
C GLU A 55 -2.52 -12.53 -4.50
N VAL A 56 -2.88 -11.69 -3.53
CA VAL A 56 -2.45 -11.84 -2.12
C VAL A 56 -2.95 -13.16 -1.51
N GLU A 57 -4.19 -13.55 -1.81
CA GLU A 57 -4.79 -14.81 -1.37
C GLU A 57 -4.01 -16.05 -1.84
N LYS A 58 -3.43 -16.02 -3.05
CA LYS A 58 -2.61 -17.13 -3.57
C LYS A 58 -1.37 -17.39 -2.72
N HIS A 59 -0.90 -16.41 -1.97
CA HIS A 59 0.23 -16.52 -1.05
C HIS A 59 -0.20 -16.83 0.39
N SER A 60 -1.48 -17.15 0.63
CA SER A 60 -2.06 -17.41 1.96
C SER A 60 -1.85 -16.26 2.95
N LYS A 61 -1.79 -15.01 2.45
CA LYS A 61 -1.63 -13.82 3.26
C LYS A 61 -2.97 -13.19 3.57
N THR A 62 -3.09 -12.68 4.79
CA THR A 62 -4.29 -11.96 5.23
C THR A 62 -4.29 -10.56 4.65
N HIS A 63 -5.48 -10.03 4.35
CA HIS A 63 -5.60 -8.71 3.74
C HIS A 63 -6.93 -8.05 4.08
N GLU A 64 -6.99 -6.73 3.90
CA GLU A 64 -8.22 -5.95 3.89
C GLU A 64 -8.16 -4.86 2.80
N VAL A 65 -9.33 -4.44 2.31
CA VAL A 65 -9.45 -3.36 1.31
C VAL A 65 -9.92 -2.09 2.01
N VAL A 66 -9.16 -1.00 1.87
CA VAL A 66 -9.43 0.29 2.49
C VAL A 66 -9.56 1.38 1.42
N GLY A 67 -10.56 2.27 1.60
CA GLY A 67 -11.06 3.16 0.56
C GLY A 67 -10.05 4.15 -0.02
N ASP A 68 -9.21 4.75 0.83
CA ASP A 68 -8.21 5.73 0.40
C ASP A 68 -6.86 5.52 1.10
N VAL A 69 -5.82 6.16 0.55
CA VAL A 69 -4.43 6.01 1.01
C VAL A 69 -4.23 6.47 2.46
N ARG A 70 -4.87 7.55 2.90
CA ARG A 70 -4.73 8.04 4.28
C ARG A 70 -5.34 7.04 5.25
N ALA A 71 -6.56 6.59 4.97
CA ALA A 71 -7.21 5.56 5.79
C ALA A 71 -6.41 4.25 5.80
N ALA A 72 -5.84 3.85 4.66
CA ALA A 72 -5.03 2.64 4.54
C ALA A 72 -3.74 2.71 5.37
N VAL A 73 -3.06 3.85 5.36
CA VAL A 73 -1.85 4.08 6.16
C VAL A 73 -2.18 4.09 7.65
N THR A 74 -3.21 4.84 8.07
CA THR A 74 -3.66 4.85 9.48
C THR A 74 -3.97 3.43 9.95
N ARG A 75 -4.71 2.68 9.12
CA ARG A 75 -5.10 1.31 9.43
C ARG A 75 -3.91 0.36 9.52
N ALA A 76 -2.94 0.50 8.63
CA ALA A 76 -1.72 -0.32 8.69
C ALA A 76 -0.89 -0.05 9.95
N ILE A 77 -0.83 1.21 10.41
CA ILE A 77 -0.15 1.58 11.67
C ILE A 77 -0.84 0.91 12.86
N GLU A 78 -2.18 0.93 12.92
CA GLU A 78 -2.93 0.21 13.96
C GLU A 78 -2.66 -1.29 13.96
N LEU A 79 -2.62 -1.91 12.77
CA LEU A 79 -2.40 -3.35 12.62
C LEU A 79 -0.96 -3.79 12.92
N ALA A 80 0.01 -2.91 12.68
CA ALA A 80 1.41 -3.14 12.97
C ALA A 80 1.65 -3.10 14.49
N GLY A 81 1.04 -2.15 15.20
CA GLY A 81 1.30 -1.94 16.63
C GLY A 81 2.64 -1.26 16.89
N GLU A 82 3.02 -1.11 18.16
CA GLU A 82 4.20 -0.33 18.58
C GLU A 82 5.53 -0.92 18.08
N GLU A 83 5.67 -2.25 18.09
CA GLU A 83 6.86 -2.99 17.64
C GLU A 83 6.74 -3.50 16.20
N GLY A 84 5.68 -3.08 15.49
CA GLY A 84 5.44 -3.45 14.11
C GLY A 84 6.03 -2.48 13.11
N MET A 85 6.09 -2.91 11.85
CA MET A 85 6.55 -2.12 10.73
C MET A 85 5.46 -1.99 9.68
N VAL A 86 5.34 -0.80 9.11
CA VAL A 86 4.50 -0.52 7.94
C VAL A 86 5.40 -0.25 6.74
N ILE A 87 5.10 -0.89 5.61
CA ILE A 87 5.71 -0.56 4.32
C ILE A 87 4.63 -0.06 3.35
N VAL A 88 4.83 1.12 2.78
CA VAL A 88 3.97 1.66 1.72
C VAL A 88 4.66 1.43 0.38
N VAL A 89 4.09 0.58 -0.48
CA VAL A 89 4.77 0.09 -1.68
C VAL A 89 3.80 -0.26 -2.82
N GLY A 90 4.30 -0.33 -4.05
CA GLY A 90 3.55 -0.80 -5.23
C GLY A 90 3.30 0.29 -6.29
N SER A 91 3.34 1.57 -5.91
CA SER A 91 3.19 2.68 -6.84
C SER A 91 3.87 3.95 -6.31
N VAL A 92 4.52 4.70 -7.19
CA VAL A 92 5.02 6.04 -6.85
C VAL A 92 3.90 7.01 -6.52
N PHE A 93 2.69 6.82 -7.08
CA PHE A 93 1.52 7.63 -6.76
C PHE A 93 1.03 7.34 -5.34
N LEU A 94 0.98 6.06 -4.95
CA LEU A 94 0.65 5.65 -3.58
C LEU A 94 1.62 6.28 -2.57
N VAL A 95 2.93 6.14 -2.82
CA VAL A 95 3.95 6.67 -1.92
C VAL A 95 3.88 8.21 -1.87
N GLY A 96 3.63 8.86 -3.00
CA GLY A 96 3.40 10.31 -3.07
C GLY A 96 2.24 10.75 -2.17
N GLU A 97 1.06 10.15 -2.36
CA GLU A 97 -0.14 10.44 -1.56
C GLU A 97 0.05 10.13 -0.07
N ALA A 98 0.74 9.04 0.27
CA ALA A 98 1.03 8.70 1.66
C ALA A 98 1.96 9.74 2.31
N ARG A 99 2.93 10.31 1.57
CA ARG A 99 3.82 11.34 2.11
C ARG A 99 3.08 12.63 2.49
N GLU A 100 1.96 12.92 1.84
CA GLU A 100 1.11 14.08 2.17
C GLU A 100 0.47 14.00 3.57
N ILE A 101 0.55 12.85 4.23
CA ILE A 101 0.12 12.70 5.63
C ILE A 101 1.04 13.48 6.58
N TRP A 102 2.33 13.58 6.27
CA TRP A 102 3.34 14.21 7.12
C TRP A 102 3.97 15.48 6.53
N HIS A 103 3.80 15.70 5.22
CA HIS A 103 4.39 16.84 4.54
C HIS A 103 3.34 17.55 3.68
N GLU A 104 3.26 18.87 3.80
CA GLU A 104 2.45 19.64 2.88
C GLU A 104 3.01 19.55 1.45
N PRO A 105 2.16 19.37 0.42
CA PRO A 105 2.60 19.41 -0.95
C PRO A 105 3.25 20.75 -1.27
N SER A 106 4.47 20.73 -1.80
CA SER A 106 5.16 21.96 -2.22
C SER A 106 4.56 22.60 -3.48
N ASN A 107 3.69 21.87 -4.18
CA ASN A 107 2.94 22.37 -5.33
C ASN A 107 1.52 22.80 -4.87
N PRO A 108 1.15 24.10 -4.95
CA PRO A 108 -0.17 24.58 -4.55
C PRO A 108 -1.34 24.01 -5.38
N PHE A 109 -1.05 23.32 -6.49
CA PHE A 109 -2.04 22.68 -7.35
C PHE A 109 -2.24 21.18 -7.06
N SER A 110 -1.60 20.61 -6.03
CA SER A 110 -1.72 19.18 -5.66
C SER A 110 -3.15 18.75 -5.28
N HIS A 111 -4.00 19.70 -4.89
CA HIS A 111 -5.39 19.45 -4.52
C HIS A 111 -6.36 19.45 -5.70
N LEU A 112 -5.89 19.77 -6.91
CA LEU A 112 -6.69 19.70 -8.12
C LEU A 112 -6.56 18.28 -8.68
N GLU A 113 -7.59 17.45 -8.49
CA GLU A 113 -7.66 16.10 -9.05
C GLU A 113 -7.62 16.14 -10.59
N TYR A 114 -6.86 15.22 -11.20
CA TYR A 114 -6.83 14.95 -12.65
C TYR A 114 -7.80 13.83 -13.02
#